data_AF-A0A5D2K2P1-F1
#
_entry.id   AF-A0A5D2K2P1-F1
#
_cell.length_a   1.000
_cell.length_b   1.000
_cell.length_c   1.000
_cell.angle_alpha   90.00
_cell.angle_beta   90.00
_cell.angle_gamma   90.00
#
_symmetry.space_group_name_H-M   'P 1'
#
loop_
_entity.id
_entity.type
_entity.pdbx_description
1 polymer ?
#
loop_
_entity_poly.entity_id
_entity_poly.type
_entity_poly.pdbx_seq_one_letter_code
_entity_poly.pdbx_strand_id
1 'polypeptide(L)' 'MSWQQYVDEHLMCDIDGQPIHLTAAAIIGHDGNVWAQSSTFPPFTPEEISAIMNDFAEPGSLAPTGLFLGGV' A
#
# COMPACT_ATOMS: atom_id res chain seq x y z
N MET A 1 -10.43 14.92 9.62
CA MET A 1 -9.31 13.96 9.67
C MET A 1 -8.77 13.82 8.27
N SER A 2 -7.46 14.00 8.07
CA SER A 2 -6.82 13.83 6.75
C SER A 2 -6.44 12.37 6.52
N TRP A 3 -6.28 11.94 5.28
CA TRP A 3 -5.76 10.60 4.96
C TRP A 3 -4.34 10.39 5.51
N GLN A 4 -3.53 11.45 5.57
CA GLN A 4 -2.19 11.38 6.15
C GLN A 4 -2.23 11.06 7.65
N GLN A 5 -3.14 11.68 8.40
CA GLN A 5 -3.32 11.36 9.81
C GLN A 5 -3.70 9.89 10.02
N TYR A 6 -4.50 9.31 9.12
CA TYR A 6 -4.80 7.87 9.15
C TYR A 6 -3.54 7.01 8.95
N VAL A 7 -2.69 7.33 7.98
CA VAL A 7 -1.42 6.61 7.77
C VAL A 7 -0.54 6.71 9.03
N ASP A 8 -0.36 7.93 9.54
CA ASP A 8 0.57 8.19 10.65
C ASP A 8 0.09 7.57 11.97
N GLU A 9 -1.20 7.70 12.30
CA GLU A 9 -1.73 7.32 13.61
C GLU A 9 -2.34 5.91 13.65
N HIS A 10 -2.68 5.31 12.50
CA HIS A 10 -3.39 4.02 12.46
C HIS A 10 -2.65 2.92 11.68
N LEU A 11 -1.81 3.26 10.69
CA LEU A 11 -1.04 2.27 9.94
C LEU A 11 0.41 2.18 10.44
N MET A 12 1.03 3.33 10.76
CA MET A 12 2.42 3.43 11.20
C MET A 12 2.56 3.52 12.73
N CYS A 13 1.53 3.19 13.49
CA CYS A 13 1.59 3.17 14.96
C CYS A 13 2.33 1.95 15.52
N ASP A 14 2.69 2.05 16.80
CA ASP A 14 3.26 0.95 17.58
C ASP A 14 2.25 -0.19 17.75
N ILE A 15 2.66 -1.40 17.40
CA ILE A 15 1.82 -2.60 17.43
C ILE A 15 1.82 -3.19 18.84
N ASP A 16 0.64 -3.36 19.43
CA ASP A 16 0.44 -3.94 20.77
C ASP A 16 1.29 -3.26 21.87
N GLY A 17 1.53 -1.96 21.74
CA GLY A 17 2.35 -1.17 22.67
C GLY A 17 3.85 -1.52 22.65
N GLN A 18 4.30 -2.29 21.66
CA GLN A 18 5.71 -2.51 21.37
C GLN A 18 6.18 -1.47 20.35
N PRO A 19 7.45 -1.00 20.42
CA PRO A 19 8.04 -0.07 19.45
C PRO A 19 8.37 -0.78 18.13
N ILE A 20 7.39 -1.50 17.58
CA ILE A 20 7.43 -2.25 16.33
C ILE A 20 6.26 -1.72 15.51
N HIS A 21 6.54 -1.28 14.28
CA HIS A 21 5.54 -0.75 13.35
C HIS A 21 5.78 -1.34 11.94
N LEU A 22 4.86 -1.08 11.01
CA LEU A 22 5.04 -1.47 9.61
C LEU A 22 6.29 -0.80 9.01
N THR A 23 6.99 -1.49 8.09
CA THR A 23 8.12 -0.90 7.36
C THR A 23 7.69 0.31 6.52
N ALA A 24 6.51 0.22 5.90
CA ALA A 24 5.88 1.28 5.14
C ALA A 24 4.36 1.05 5.03
N ALA A 25 3.61 2.13 4.76
CA ALA A 25 2.16 2.06 4.54
C ALA A 25 1.69 3.17 3.60
N ALA A 26 0.60 2.94 2.87
CA ALA A 26 -0.04 3.95 2.03
C ALA A 26 -1.55 3.74 1.92
N ILE A 27 -2.25 4.81 1.56
CA ILE A 27 -3.65 4.82 1.14
C ILE A 27 -3.66 5.31 -0.31
N ILE A 28 -4.02 4.41 -1.22
CA ILE A 28 -4.00 4.64 -2.65
C ILE A 28 -5.43 4.45 -3.17
N GLY A 29 -5.93 5.42 -3.91
CA GLY A 29 -7.21 5.31 -4.60
C GLY A 29 -7.16 4.19 -5.64
N HIS A 30 -8.30 3.58 -5.95
CA HIS A 30 -8.37 2.51 -6.95
C HIS A 30 -7.98 2.97 -8.38
N ASP A 31 -7.91 4.28 -8.59
CA ASP A 31 -7.42 4.94 -9.80
C ASP A 31 -5.88 5.11 -9.83
N GLY A 32 -5.17 4.63 -8.80
CA GLY A 32 -3.72 4.76 -8.65
C GLY A 32 -3.25 6.04 -7.98
N ASN A 33 -4.16 6.97 -7.63
CA ASN A 33 -3.77 8.22 -6.98
C ASN A 33 -3.41 8.02 -5.52
N VAL A 34 -2.25 8.51 -5.10
CA VAL A 34 -1.83 8.48 -3.69
C VAL A 34 -2.64 9.50 -2.89
N TRP A 35 -3.41 9.05 -1.91
CA TRP A 35 -4.10 9.92 -0.96
C TRP A 35 -3.24 10.23 0.27
N ALA A 36 -2.43 9.26 0.69
CA ALA A 36 -1.43 9.41 1.75
C ALA A 36 -0.42 8.26 1.70
N GLN A 37 0.80 8.49 2.18
CA GLN A 37 1.83 7.45 2.29
C GLN A 37 2.83 7.77 3.40
N SER A 38 3.49 6.74 3.94
CA SER A 38 4.64 6.91 4.83
C SER A 38 5.85 7.38 4.03
N SER A 39 6.82 8.02 4.68
CA SER A 39 8.05 8.48 4.03
C SER A 39 8.92 7.36 3.46
N THR A 40 8.72 6.13 3.94
CA THR A 40 9.43 4.90 3.54
C THR A 40 8.67 4.09 2.48
N PHE A 41 7.47 4.51 2.06
CA PHE A 41 6.71 3.77 1.06
C PHE A 41 7.45 3.78 -0.28
N PRO A 42 7.63 2.60 -0.92
CA PRO A 42 8.44 2.52 -2.13
C PRO A 42 7.75 3.27 -3.29
N PRO A 43 8.52 3.89 -4.20
CA PRO A 43 7.96 4.38 -5.45
C PRO A 43 7.43 3.18 -6.25
N PHE A 44 6.25 3.33 -6.84
CA PHE A 44 5.59 2.28 -7.62
C PHE A 44 5.17 2.80 -9.00
N THR A 45 4.81 1.90 -9.90
CA THR A 45 4.28 2.28 -11.23
C THR A 45 2.74 2.15 -11.28
N PRO A 46 2.06 2.88 -12.17
CA PRO A 46 0.60 2.73 -12.35
C PRO A 46 0.17 1.30 -12.70
N GLU A 47 1.02 0.55 -13.41
CA GLU A 47 0.78 -0.84 -13.79
C GLU A 47 0.73 -1.76 -12.56
N GLU A 48 1.59 -1.55 -11.56
CA GLU A 48 1.60 -2.34 -10.32
C GLU A 48 0.27 -2.19 -9.56
N ILE A 49 -0.22 -0.95 -9.42
CA ILE A 49 -1.53 -0.72 -8.78
C ILE A 49 -2.67 -1.29 -9.61
N SER A 50 -2.62 -1.12 -10.93
CA SER A 50 -3.63 -1.69 -11.83
C SER A 50 -3.70 -3.21 -11.73
N ALA A 51 -2.55 -3.88 -11.59
CA ALA A 51 -2.48 -5.32 -11.44
C ALA A 51 -3.04 -5.80 -10.09
N ILE A 52 -2.77 -5.07 -8.99
CA ILE A 52 -3.39 -5.31 -7.68
C ILE A 52 -4.92 -5.13 -7.78
N MET A 53 -5.39 -4.08 -8.45
CA MET A 53 -6.82 -3.84 -8.63
C MET A 53 -7.49 -4.91 -9.50
N ASN A 54 -6.77 -5.44 -10.51
CA ASN A 54 -7.25 -6.56 -11.30
C ASN A 54 -7.39 -7.83 -10.45
N ASP A 55 -6.47 -8.08 -9.51
CA ASP A 55 -6.56 -9.27 -8.64
C ASP A 55 -7.73 -9.19 -7.64
N PHE A 56 -8.12 -7.99 -7.21
CA PHE A 56 -9.37 -7.81 -6.47
C PHE A 56 -10.61 -8.15 -7.32
N ALA A 57 -10.60 -7.85 -8.61
CA ALA A 57 -11.71 -8.13 -9.53
C ALA A 57 -11.73 -9.59 -10.01
N GLU A 58 -10.55 -10.18 -10.24
CA GLU A 58 -10.33 -11.54 -10.68
C GLU A 58 -9.28 -12.22 -9.77
N PRO A 59 -9.72 -12.80 -8.64
CA PRO A 59 -8.81 -13.40 -7.66
C PRO A 59 -7.93 -14.49 -8.28
N GLY A 60 -6.61 -14.33 -8.13
CA GLY A 60 -5.61 -15.25 -8.65
C GLY A 60 -5.00 -14.83 -9.98
N SER A 61 -5.41 -13.69 -10.55
CA SER A 61 -4.79 -13.10 -11.74
C SER A 61 -3.29 -12.82 -11.57
N LEU A 62 -2.85 -12.50 -10.34
CA LEU A 62 -1.44 -12.29 -10.01
C LEU A 62 -0.67 -13.57 -9.70
N ALA A 63 -1.34 -14.71 -9.49
CA ALA A 63 -0.67 -15.96 -9.11
C ALA A 63 0.44 -16.42 -10.09
N PRO A 64 0.31 -16.26 -11.42
CA PRO A 64 1.35 -16.66 -12.37
C PRO A 64 2.57 -15.73 -12.41
N THR A 65 2.42 -14.45 -12.05
CA THR A 65 3.46 -13.42 -12.20
C THR A 65 4.05 -12.98 -10.87
N GLY A 66 3.30 -13.11 -9.77
CA GLY A 66 3.59 -12.47 -8.49
C GLY A 66 2.96 -11.07 -8.37
N LEU A 67 2.85 -10.60 -7.13
CA LEU A 67 2.50 -9.22 -6.81
C LEU A 67 3.80 -8.41 -6.73
N PHE A 68 3.90 -7.39 -7.58
CA PHE A 68 5.01 -6.44 -7.56
C PHE A 68 4.60 -5.11 -6.95
N LEU A 69 5.48 -4.53 -6.13
CA LEU A 69 5.33 -3.16 -5.64
C LEU A 69 6.71 -2.50 -5.51
N GLY A 70 6.96 -1.48 -6.32
CA GLY A 70 8.28 -0.85 -6.41
C GLY A 70 9.35 -1.75 -6.99
N GLY A 71 8.95 -2.63 -7.93
CA GLY A 71 9.84 -3.53 -8.67
C GLY A 71 10.34 -4.75 -7.89
N VAL A 72 9.74 -5.05 -6.73
CA VAL A 72 10.09 -6.21 -5.89
C VAL A 72 8.95 -7.22 -5.88
#